data_AF-A0A267H791-F1
#
_entry.id   AF-A0A267H791-F1
#
_cell.length_a   1.000
_cell.length_b   1.000
_cell.length_c   1.000
_cell.angle_alpha   90.00
_cell.angle_beta   90.00
_cell.angle_gamma   90.00
#
_symmetry.space_group_name_H-M   'P 1'
#
loop_
_entity.id
_entity.type
_entity.pdbx_description
1 polymer ?
#
loop_
_entity_poly.entity_id
_entity_poly.type
_entity_poly.pdbx_seq_one_letter_code
_entity_poly.pdbx_strand_id
1 'polypeptide(L)'
;ESPSPAVAMATPSSSDQQQQQQQQQDRFQQLQDELCALIENCWEAGIMVCNYQPHVNLQHKMDFLVNRLNSLDRAKAQVADVQVPLAVLKYIDEGRNPQLYTRHCLETALQRNEEVKGKIENVNRFRTLLLAELSQAFEQDMSRYRSLRADPTPPHPPRTDE
;
A
#
# COMPACT_ATOMS: atom_id res chain seq x y z
N GLU A 1 -14.47 -37.37 22.99
CA GLU A 1 -14.46 -36.45 21.84
C GLU A 1 -13.67 -35.21 22.20
N SER A 2 -12.73 -34.88 21.33
CA SER A 2 -11.76 -33.79 21.46
C SER A 2 -12.42 -32.43 21.27
N PRO A 3 -12.03 -31.37 22.00
CA PRO A 3 -12.31 -30.01 21.56
C PRO A 3 -11.26 -29.60 20.51
N SER A 4 -11.76 -29.04 19.42
CA SER A 4 -11.01 -28.51 18.27
C SER A 4 -10.01 -27.41 18.67
N PRO A 5 -8.83 -27.29 18.03
CA PRO A 5 -7.88 -26.24 18.34
C PRO A 5 -8.37 -24.94 17.71
N ALA A 6 -8.98 -24.08 18.52
CA ALA A 6 -9.07 -22.66 18.19
C ALA A 6 -7.64 -22.14 18.07
N VAL A 7 -7.23 -21.83 16.84
CA VAL A 7 -5.99 -21.12 16.53
C VAL A 7 -5.99 -19.84 17.35
N ALA A 8 -5.23 -19.85 18.44
CA ALA A 8 -4.89 -18.65 19.17
C ALA A 8 -4.14 -17.73 18.21
N MET A 9 -4.83 -16.72 17.67
CA MET A 9 -4.17 -15.56 17.07
C MET A 9 -3.41 -14.85 18.19
N ALA A 10 -2.18 -15.30 18.43
CA ALA A 10 -1.22 -14.56 19.24
C ALA A 10 -0.99 -13.23 18.53
N THR A 11 -1.56 -12.15 19.06
CA THR A 11 -1.15 -10.80 18.70
C THR A 11 0.33 -10.67 19.01
N PRO A 12 1.20 -10.36 18.03
CA PRO A 12 2.64 -10.25 18.26
C PRO A 12 2.90 -9.16 19.31
N SER A 13 3.86 -9.41 20.21
CA SER A 13 4.20 -8.42 21.25
C SER A 13 4.81 -7.19 20.60
N SER A 14 4.70 -6.01 21.23
CA SER A 14 5.27 -4.75 20.70
C SER A 14 6.77 -4.86 20.37
N SER A 15 7.50 -5.70 21.11
CA SER A 15 8.91 -6.03 20.88
C SER A 15 9.15 -6.77 19.56
N ASP A 16 8.26 -7.71 19.22
CA ASP A 16 8.35 -8.53 18.00
C ASP A 16 8.07 -7.68 16.76
N GLN A 17 7.12 -6.73 16.86
CA GLN A 17 6.81 -5.79 15.78
C GLN A 17 7.98 -4.86 15.48
N GLN A 18 8.67 -4.34 16.51
CA GLN A 18 9.85 -3.51 16.32
C GLN A 18 11.01 -4.27 15.68
N GLN A 19 11.27 -5.52 16.12
CA GLN A 19 12.33 -6.33 15.51
C GLN A 19 12.04 -6.67 14.05
N GLN A 20 10.80 -7.00 13.70
CA GLN A 20 10.44 -7.26 12.30
C GLN A 20 10.62 -6.02 11.42
N GLN A 21 10.24 -4.84 11.92
CA GLN A 21 10.37 -3.60 11.18
C GLN A 21 11.84 -3.20 10.98
N GLN A 22 12.68 -3.40 11.99
CA GLN A 22 14.14 -3.20 11.90
C GLN A 22 14.76 -4.13 10.86
N GLN A 23 14.44 -5.43 10.92
CA GLN A 23 14.97 -6.42 9.98
C GLN A 23 14.57 -6.15 8.53
N GLN A 24 13.34 -5.64 8.32
CA GLN A 24 12.89 -5.21 7.01
C GLN A 24 13.68 -4.00 6.51
N GLN A 25 13.92 -3.01 7.36
CA GLN A 25 14.70 -1.82 7.04
C GLN A 25 16.15 -2.18 6.69
N ASP A 26 16.77 -3.11 7.43
CA ASP A 26 18.14 -3.57 7.18
C ASP A 26 18.27 -4.24 5.80
N ARG A 27 17.30 -5.06 5.39
CA ARG A 27 17.27 -5.69 4.05
C ARG A 27 17.19 -4.66 2.92
N PHE A 28 16.39 -3.60 3.10
CA PHE A 28 16.32 -2.51 2.13
C PHE A 28 17.60 -1.70 2.08
N GLN A 29 18.22 -1.43 3.23
CA GLN A 29 19.48 -0.70 3.30
C GLN A 29 20.59 -1.45 2.57
N GLN A 30 20.71 -2.77 2.77
CA GLN A 30 21.69 -3.61 2.06
C GLN A 30 21.52 -3.54 0.54
N LEU A 31 20.27 -3.61 0.05
CA LEU A 31 19.99 -3.48 -1.38
C LEU A 31 20.36 -2.08 -1.91
N GLN A 32 20.05 -1.04 -1.14
CA GLN A 32 20.39 0.33 -1.49
C GLN A 32 21.90 0.54 -1.57
N ASP A 33 22.66 0.01 -0.61
CA ASP A 33 24.11 0.14 -0.57
C ASP A 33 24.75 -0.54 -1.80
N GLU A 34 24.26 -1.73 -2.19
CA GLU A 34 24.71 -2.42 -3.41
C GLU A 34 24.39 -1.63 -4.68
N LEU A 35 23.20 -1.01 -4.77
CA LEU A 35 22.81 -0.16 -5.89
C LEU A 35 23.68 1.10 -5.99
N CYS A 36 23.88 1.81 -4.88
CA CYS A 36 24.74 3.00 -4.82
C CYS A 36 26.16 2.67 -5.28
N ALA A 37 26.74 1.61 -4.73
CA ALA A 37 28.08 1.22 -5.09
C ALA A 37 28.16 0.71 -6.55
N LEU A 38 27.12 0.09 -7.12
CA LEU A 38 27.09 -0.21 -8.56
C LEU A 38 27.11 1.07 -9.41
N ILE A 39 26.31 2.08 -9.06
CA ILE A 39 26.27 3.38 -9.75
C ILE A 39 27.65 4.05 -9.73
N GLU A 40 28.31 4.08 -8.56
CA GLU A 40 29.67 4.61 -8.41
C GLU A 40 30.67 3.85 -9.29
N ASN A 41 30.59 2.51 -9.32
CA ASN A 41 31.49 1.71 -10.15
C ASN A 41 31.28 1.93 -11.66
N CYS A 42 30.04 2.16 -12.09
CA CYS A 42 29.74 2.56 -13.48
C CYS A 42 30.31 3.94 -13.80
N TRP A 43 30.20 4.89 -12.88
CA TRP A 43 30.76 6.23 -13.03
C TRP A 43 32.30 6.19 -13.13
N GLU A 44 32.96 5.44 -12.24
CA GLU A 44 34.42 5.25 -12.27
C GLU A 44 34.88 4.60 -13.59
N ALA A 45 34.16 3.57 -14.05
CA ALA A 45 34.46 2.95 -15.34
C ALA A 45 34.33 3.96 -16.50
N GLY A 46 33.32 4.82 -16.46
CA GLY A 46 33.17 5.93 -17.41
C GLY A 46 34.39 6.86 -17.41
N ILE A 47 34.90 7.24 -16.24
CA ILE A 47 36.12 8.07 -16.14
C ILE A 47 37.34 7.34 -16.67
N MET A 48 37.52 6.05 -16.33
CA MET A 48 38.64 5.25 -16.81
C MET A 48 38.68 5.17 -18.34
N VAL A 49 37.50 5.09 -18.99
CA VAL A 49 37.40 5.09 -20.45
C VAL A 49 37.67 6.48 -21.03
N CYS A 50 37.11 7.54 -20.45
CA CYS A 50 37.35 8.92 -20.91
C CYS A 50 38.81 9.36 -20.75
N ASN A 51 39.48 8.92 -19.68
CA ASN A 51 40.86 9.26 -19.35
C ASN A 51 41.76 8.02 -19.39
N TYR A 52 41.69 7.27 -20.49
CA TYR A 52 42.43 6.02 -20.60
C TYR A 52 43.94 6.21 -20.46
N GLN A 53 44.55 5.41 -19.57
CA GLN A 53 46.00 5.34 -19.41
C GLN A 53 46.46 3.88 -19.56
N PRO A 54 47.66 3.59 -20.11
CA PRO A 54 48.10 2.23 -20.42
C PRO A 54 48.19 1.28 -19.22
N HIS A 55 48.27 1.81 -18.00
CA HIS A 55 48.34 1.04 -16.75
C HIS A 55 46.96 0.72 -16.15
N VAL A 56 45.88 1.22 -16.77
CA VAL A 56 44.51 1.03 -16.29
C VAL A 56 43.98 -0.32 -16.76
N ASN A 57 43.66 -1.19 -15.81
CA ASN A 57 43.14 -2.53 -16.11
C ASN A 57 41.61 -2.51 -16.26
N LEU A 58 41.13 -2.03 -17.41
CA LEU A 58 39.71 -1.95 -17.73
C LEU A 58 39.02 -3.32 -17.70
N GLN A 59 39.74 -4.38 -18.10
CA GLN A 59 39.24 -5.76 -18.08
C GLN A 59 38.77 -6.15 -16.67
N HIS A 60 39.62 -5.95 -15.65
CA HIS A 60 39.26 -6.21 -14.27
C HIS A 60 38.07 -5.38 -13.79
N LYS A 61 37.96 -4.13 -14.23
CA LYS A 61 36.80 -3.28 -13.89
C LYS A 61 35.51 -3.81 -14.49
N MET A 62 35.55 -4.29 -15.74
CA MET A 62 34.40 -4.92 -16.40
C MET A 62 33.99 -6.22 -15.70
N ASP A 63 34.95 -7.09 -15.37
CA ASP A 63 34.69 -8.33 -14.63
C ASP A 63 34.09 -8.02 -13.25
N PHE A 64 34.59 -6.97 -12.58
CA PHE A 64 34.03 -6.50 -11.32
C PHE A 64 32.58 -6.02 -11.47
N LEU A 65 32.27 -5.21 -12.48
CA LEU A 65 30.90 -4.75 -12.74
C LEU A 65 29.93 -5.91 -13.01
N VAL A 66 30.36 -6.92 -13.79
CA VAL A 66 29.56 -8.14 -14.02
C VAL A 66 29.29 -8.87 -12.71
N ASN A 67 30.31 -9.02 -11.86
CA ASN A 67 30.14 -9.64 -10.54
C ASN A 67 29.16 -8.85 -9.65
N ARG A 68 29.21 -7.52 -9.68
CA ARG A 68 28.27 -6.67 -8.91
C ARG A 68 26.83 -6.79 -9.41
N LEU A 69 26.61 -6.84 -10.73
CA LEU A 69 25.28 -7.09 -11.29
C LEU A 69 24.73 -8.46 -10.87
N ASN A 70 25.57 -9.50 -10.85
CA ASN A 70 25.20 -10.82 -10.35
C ASN A 70 24.87 -10.81 -8.85
N SER A 71 25.62 -10.06 -8.03
CA SER A 71 25.32 -9.89 -6.61
C SER A 71 23.98 -9.16 -6.39
N LEU A 72 23.70 -8.13 -7.20
CA LEU A 72 22.45 -7.38 -7.14
C LEU A 72 21.24 -8.26 -7.51
N ASP A 73 21.36 -9.09 -8.54
CA ASP A 73 20.30 -10.03 -8.92
C ASP A 73 19.99 -11.04 -7.80
N ARG A 74 21.02 -11.48 -7.05
CA ARG A 74 20.83 -12.33 -5.86
C ARG A 74 20.18 -11.56 -4.71
N ALA A 75 20.57 -10.30 -4.50
CA ALA A 75 20.01 -9.44 -3.46
C ALA A 75 18.52 -9.16 -3.67
N LYS A 76 18.03 -9.17 -4.92
CA LYS A 76 16.60 -9.06 -5.25
C LYS A 76 15.72 -10.06 -4.48
N ALA A 77 16.20 -11.28 -4.26
CA ALA A 77 15.46 -12.29 -3.50
C ALA A 77 15.16 -11.84 -2.06
N GLN A 78 16.01 -10.97 -1.49
CA GLN A 78 15.82 -10.38 -0.17
C GLN A 78 14.78 -9.26 -0.14
N VAL A 79 14.07 -8.94 -1.23
CA VAL A 79 12.94 -7.99 -1.21
C VAL A 79 11.76 -8.50 -2.03
N ALA A 80 11.74 -9.80 -2.34
CA ALA A 80 10.73 -10.40 -3.22
C ALA A 80 9.31 -10.37 -2.65
N ASP A 81 9.17 -10.22 -1.33
CA ASP A 81 7.89 -10.05 -0.62
C ASP A 81 7.24 -8.68 -0.86
N VAL A 82 7.98 -7.72 -1.42
CA VAL A 82 7.52 -6.34 -1.63
C VAL A 82 6.97 -6.18 -3.03
N GLN A 83 5.68 -5.85 -3.12
CA GLN A 83 5.03 -5.55 -4.40
C GLN A 83 5.08 -4.05 -4.69
N VAL A 84 5.68 -3.68 -5.82
CA VAL A 84 5.73 -2.30 -6.29
C VAL A 84 4.66 -2.11 -7.37
N PRO A 85 3.70 -1.18 -7.20
CA PRO A 85 2.70 -0.91 -8.23
C PRO A 85 3.36 -0.39 -9.52
N LEU A 86 3.02 -0.99 -10.67
CA LEU A 86 3.57 -0.60 -11.97
C LEU A 86 3.30 0.88 -12.31
N ALA A 87 2.21 1.44 -11.80
CA ALA A 87 1.89 2.85 -11.99
C ALA A 87 2.95 3.81 -11.41
N VAL A 88 3.72 3.37 -10.41
CA VAL A 88 4.85 4.15 -9.85
C VAL A 88 5.99 4.28 -10.86
N LEU A 89 6.22 3.27 -11.73
CA LEU A 89 7.30 3.30 -12.72
C LEU A 89 7.18 4.51 -13.66
N LYS A 90 5.96 4.88 -14.04
CA LYS A 90 5.71 6.08 -14.85
C LYS A 90 6.23 7.35 -14.18
N TYR A 91 6.12 7.49 -12.85
CA TYR A 91 6.66 8.64 -12.13
C TYR A 91 8.19 8.64 -12.17
N ILE A 92 8.81 7.46 -12.04
CA ILE A 92 10.27 7.30 -12.10
C ILE A 92 10.80 7.64 -13.50
N ASP A 93 10.20 7.09 -14.55
CA ASP A 93 10.60 7.31 -15.95
C ASP A 93 10.50 8.79 -16.35
N GLU A 94 9.50 9.49 -15.81
CA GLU A 94 9.29 10.93 -16.01
C GLU A 94 10.15 11.82 -15.07
N GLY A 95 10.99 11.22 -14.22
CA GLY A 95 11.84 11.95 -13.25
C GLY A 95 11.07 12.63 -12.12
N ARG A 96 9.82 12.22 -11.86
CA ARG A 96 8.97 12.76 -10.79
C ARG A 96 9.15 11.97 -9.49
N ASN A 97 8.81 12.61 -8.37
CA ASN A 97 8.83 11.94 -7.07
C ASN A 97 7.74 10.83 -7.00
N PRO A 98 8.09 9.56 -6.74
CA PRO A 98 7.12 8.46 -6.65
C PRO A 98 6.12 8.63 -5.50
N GLN A 99 6.43 9.42 -4.47
CA GLN A 99 5.48 9.73 -3.38
C GLN A 99 4.24 10.49 -3.85
N LEU A 100 4.30 11.13 -5.03
CA LEU A 100 3.12 11.74 -5.64
C LEU A 100 2.07 10.69 -6.04
N TYR A 101 2.49 9.48 -6.41
CA TYR A 101 1.55 8.38 -6.65
C TYR A 101 0.86 7.95 -5.36
N THR A 102 1.64 7.77 -4.27
CA THR A 102 1.11 7.44 -2.94
C THR A 102 0.09 8.48 -2.50
N ARG A 103 0.46 9.77 -2.61
CA ARG A 103 -0.43 10.89 -2.30
C ARG A 103 -1.71 10.85 -3.12
N HIS A 104 -1.61 10.67 -4.44
CA HIS A 104 -2.78 10.59 -5.32
C HIS A 104 -3.72 9.44 -4.94
N CYS A 105 -3.17 8.27 -4.58
CA CYS A 105 -3.97 7.13 -4.12
C CYS A 105 -4.71 7.44 -2.83
N LEU A 106 -4.03 8.06 -1.86
CA LEU A 106 -4.64 8.47 -0.58
C LEU A 106 -5.75 9.50 -0.79
N GLU A 107 -5.48 10.55 -1.57
CA GLU A 107 -6.47 11.59 -1.90
C GLU A 107 -7.69 11.01 -2.63
N THR A 108 -7.46 10.13 -3.62
CA THR A 108 -8.54 9.47 -4.35
C THR A 108 -9.36 8.53 -3.46
N ALA A 109 -8.70 7.80 -2.55
CA ALA A 109 -9.39 6.93 -1.60
C ALA A 109 -10.26 7.74 -0.63
N LEU A 110 -9.74 8.86 -0.12
CA LEU A 110 -10.48 9.77 0.74
C LEU A 110 -11.69 10.35 0.01
N GLN A 111 -11.49 10.89 -1.19
CA GLN A 111 -12.57 11.44 -2.01
C GLN A 111 -13.67 10.40 -2.29
N ARG A 112 -13.29 9.16 -2.63
CA ARG A 112 -14.26 8.07 -2.84
C ARG A 112 -14.99 7.68 -1.57
N ASN A 113 -14.32 7.70 -0.42
CA ASN A 113 -14.95 7.42 0.87
C ASN A 113 -16.03 8.46 1.18
N GLU A 114 -15.70 9.74 1.03
CA GLU A 114 -16.64 10.85 1.22
C GLU A 114 -17.82 10.77 0.23
N GLU A 115 -17.55 10.47 -1.04
CA GLU A 115 -18.58 10.31 -2.06
C GLU A 115 -19.54 9.16 -1.71
N VAL A 116 -19.01 8.00 -1.30
CA VAL A 116 -19.82 6.84 -0.90
C VAL A 116 -20.61 7.14 0.37
N LYS A 117 -20.01 7.80 1.35
CA LYS A 117 -20.69 8.25 2.56
C LYS A 117 -21.87 9.16 2.22
N GLY A 118 -21.68 10.16 1.37
CA GLY A 118 -22.74 11.05 0.91
C GLY A 118 -23.86 10.31 0.17
N LYS A 119 -23.53 9.29 -0.65
CA LYS A 119 -24.53 8.43 -1.29
C LYS A 119 -25.35 7.65 -0.26
N ILE A 120 -24.71 7.06 0.76
CA ILE A 120 -25.39 6.33 1.84
C ILE A 120 -26.33 7.26 2.61
N GLU A 121 -25.86 8.45 2.99
CA GLU A 121 -26.65 9.46 3.69
C GLU A 121 -27.88 9.89 2.86
N ASN A 122 -27.71 10.13 1.56
CA ASN A 122 -28.80 10.50 0.67
C ASN A 122 -29.83 9.38 0.52
N VAL A 123 -29.39 8.12 0.37
CA VAL A 123 -30.31 6.97 0.30
C VAL A 123 -31.08 6.79 1.61
N ASN A 124 -30.41 6.94 2.74
CA ASN A 124 -31.07 6.87 4.06
C ASN A 124 -32.08 8.00 4.24
N ARG A 125 -31.73 9.23 3.85
CA ARG A 125 -32.65 10.38 3.89
C ARG A 125 -33.86 10.17 2.99
N PHE A 126 -33.63 9.71 1.75
CA PHE A 126 -34.71 9.40 0.81
C PHE A 126 -35.64 8.34 1.38
N ARG A 127 -35.08 7.26 1.94
CA ARG A 127 -35.88 6.22 2.62
C ARG A 127 -36.74 6.81 3.73
N THR A 128 -36.19 7.64 4.61
CA THR A 128 -36.94 8.25 5.72
C THR A 128 -38.09 9.10 5.22
N LEU A 129 -37.84 9.95 4.21
CA LEU A 129 -38.88 10.80 3.62
C LEU A 129 -39.95 9.97 2.91
N LEU A 130 -39.55 8.96 2.15
CA LEU A 130 -40.47 8.07 1.46
C LEU A 130 -41.38 7.31 2.45
N LEU A 131 -40.81 6.79 3.54
CA LEU A 131 -41.58 6.11 4.58
C LEU A 131 -42.55 7.06 5.30
N ALA A 132 -42.19 8.35 5.46
CA ALA A 132 -43.06 9.36 6.05
C ALA A 132 -44.27 9.64 5.14
N GLU A 133 -44.04 9.94 3.86
CA GLU A 133 -45.10 10.18 2.87
C GLU A 133 -46.03 8.98 2.71
N LEU A 134 -45.46 7.77 2.59
CA LEU A 134 -46.25 6.54 2.51
C LEU A 134 -47.08 6.29 3.77
N SER A 135 -46.55 6.62 4.95
CA SER A 135 -47.31 6.48 6.20
C SER A 135 -48.49 7.42 6.30
N GLN A 136 -48.43 8.59 5.65
CA GLN A 136 -49.54 9.52 5.58
C GLN A 136 -50.58 9.11 4.52
N ALA A 137 -50.13 8.61 3.36
CA ALA A 137 -51.02 8.25 2.27
C ALA A 137 -51.68 6.86 2.42
N PHE A 138 -50.99 5.90 3.07
CA PHE A 138 -51.39 4.48 3.11
C PHE A 138 -51.19 3.86 4.51
N GLU A 139 -51.93 4.35 5.50
CA GLU A 139 -51.78 3.98 6.92
C GLU A 139 -51.85 2.46 7.18
N GLN A 140 -52.88 1.76 6.67
CA GLN A 140 -53.08 0.34 6.93
C GLN A 140 -51.97 -0.54 6.34
N ASP A 141 -51.53 -0.24 5.12
CA ASP A 141 -50.47 -0.98 4.45
C ASP A 141 -49.12 -0.74 5.12
N MET A 142 -48.88 0.49 5.58
CA MET A 142 -47.67 0.83 6.32
C MET A 142 -47.61 0.20 7.71
N SER A 143 -48.73 0.05 8.41
CA SER A 143 -48.79 -0.72 9.66
C SER A 143 -48.43 -2.19 9.44
N ARG A 144 -48.93 -2.81 8.36
CA ARG A 144 -48.55 -4.20 7.97
C ARG A 144 -47.09 -4.31 7.56
N TYR A 145 -46.57 -3.33 6.83
CA TYR A 145 -45.16 -3.30 6.43
C TYR A 145 -44.22 -3.25 7.64
N ARG A 146 -44.53 -2.39 8.62
CA ARG A 146 -43.72 -2.24 9.84
C ARG A 146 -43.76 -3.47 10.75
N SER A 147 -44.85 -4.24 10.76
CA SER A 147 -44.93 -5.48 11.55
C SER A 147 -44.14 -6.64 10.93
N LEU A 148 -44.03 -6.68 9.60
CA LEU A 148 -43.23 -7.67 8.87
C LEU A 148 -41.74 -7.34 8.86
N ARG A 149 -41.40 -6.05 8.89
CA ARG A 149 -40.03 -5.58 8.90
C ARG A 149 -39.60 -5.32 10.34
N ALA A 150 -38.87 -6.26 10.96
CA ALA A 150 -38.12 -5.98 12.17
C ALA A 150 -37.13 -4.85 11.85
N ASP A 151 -37.47 -3.60 12.18
CA ASP A 151 -36.65 -2.45 11.83
C ASP A 151 -35.28 -2.63 12.52
N PRO A 152 -34.17 -2.72 11.77
CA PRO A 152 -32.86 -2.65 12.40
C PRO A 152 -32.72 -1.25 12.97
N THR A 153 -32.27 -1.17 14.20
CA THR A 153 -31.95 0.07 14.91
C THR A 153 -31.23 1.06 14.00
N PRO A 154 -31.55 2.36 14.10
CA PRO A 154 -30.94 3.38 13.25
C PRO A 154 -29.41 3.29 13.35
N PRO A 155 -28.68 3.50 12.24
CA PRO A 155 -27.23 3.42 12.24
C PRO A 155 -26.69 4.36 13.31
N HIS A 156 -25.76 3.84 14.11
CA HIS A 156 -25.07 4.57 15.17
C HIS A 156 -24.63 5.94 14.63
N PRO A 157 -24.83 7.04 15.39
CA PRO A 157 -24.34 8.35 14.99
C PRO A 157 -22.85 8.26 14.65
N PRO A 158 -22.35 9.07 13.70
CA PRO A 158 -20.95 9.03 13.29
C PRO A 158 -20.09 9.13 14.54
N ARG A 159 -19.05 8.28 14.64
CA ARG A 159 -17.97 8.52 15.61
C ARG A 159 -17.46 9.93 15.35
N THR A 160 -17.80 10.84 16.25
CA THR A 160 -17.08 12.09 16.42
C THR A 160 -15.76 11.68 17.04
N ASP A 161 -14.81 11.30 16.19
CA ASP A 161 -13.41 11.32 16.58
C ASP A 161 -13.04 12.81 16.64
N GLU A 162 -12.93 13.34 17.86
CA GLU A 162 -12.14 14.55 18.16
C GLU A 162 -10.66 14.30 17.83
#